data_AF-A0A3M1QII7-F1
#
_entry.id   AF-A0A3M1QII7-F1
#
_cell.length_a   1.000
_cell.length_b   1.000
_cell.length_c   1.000
_cell.angle_alpha   90.00
_cell.angle_beta   90.00
_cell.angle_gamma   90.00
#
_symmetry.space_group_name_H-M   'P 1'
#
loop_
_entity.id
_entity.type
_entity.pdbx_description
1 polymer ?
#
loop_
_entity_poly.entity_id
_entity_poly.type
_entity_poly.pdbx_seq_one_letter_code
_entity_poly.pdbx_strand_id
1 'polypeptide(L)'
;MWNPPDPKTFNAIVWDIVKQIPRGRVSTYGQIASMIPAPDDVEPPQYDRLGPRWVGQAMAAVPDDSIPWQRVINSKGEISERPMAAEQRRRLEAEGVVFDESNRVDFNVYAWDGPDAAWLNAHDLFPPKPLRKKSTDEDNEQLSLF
;
A
#
# COMPACT_ATOMS: atom_id res chain seq x y z
N MET A 1 -1.73 -6.56 21.13
CA MET A 1 -0.75 -7.49 20.53
C MET A 1 0.10 -6.72 19.53
N TRP A 2 1.43 -6.88 19.47
CA TRP A 2 2.28 -6.12 18.52
C TRP A 2 2.33 -6.76 17.13
N ASN A 3 2.05 -8.06 17.04
CA ASN A 3 2.00 -8.83 15.79
C ASN A 3 0.54 -9.23 15.48
N PRO A 4 0.20 -9.58 14.22
CA PRO A 4 -1.08 -10.19 13.91
C PRO A 4 -1.22 -11.53 14.64
N PRO A 5 -2.45 -11.97 15.01
CA PRO A 5 -2.69 -13.25 15.69
C PRO A 5 -2.15 -14.47 14.92
N ASP A 6 -2.28 -14.45 13.58
CA ASP A 6 -1.65 -15.43 12.66
C ASP A 6 -0.76 -14.71 11.63
N PRO A 7 0.54 -14.52 11.93
CA PRO A 7 1.47 -13.86 11.01
C PRO A 7 1.68 -14.59 9.70
N LYS A 8 1.57 -15.93 9.68
CA LYS A 8 1.82 -16.69 8.46
C LYS A 8 0.73 -16.44 7.43
N THR A 9 -0.52 -16.56 7.86
CA THR A 9 -1.69 -16.30 7.01
C THR A 9 -1.76 -14.83 6.61
N PHE A 10 -1.54 -13.90 7.57
CA PHE A 10 -1.52 -12.47 7.28
C PHE A 10 -0.45 -12.09 6.24
N ASN A 11 0.77 -12.62 6.39
CA ASN A 11 1.85 -12.35 5.43
C ASN A 11 1.52 -12.88 4.03
N ALA A 12 0.95 -14.08 3.92
CA ALA A 12 0.55 -14.65 2.64
C ALA A 12 -0.47 -13.75 1.91
N ILE A 13 -1.50 -13.28 2.62
CA ILE A 13 -2.51 -12.35 2.08
C ILE A 13 -1.83 -11.07 1.60
N VAL A 14 -0.95 -10.48 2.42
CA VAL A 14 -0.20 -9.27 2.03
C VAL A 14 0.62 -9.50 0.76
N TRP A 15 1.32 -10.63 0.65
CA TRP A 15 2.15 -10.93 -0.51
C TRP A 15 1.31 -11.13 -1.78
N ASP A 16 0.14 -11.76 -1.67
CA ASP A 16 -0.75 -11.95 -2.81
C ASP A 16 -1.34 -10.63 -3.31
N ILE A 17 -1.67 -9.70 -2.40
CA ILE A 17 -2.03 -8.32 -2.75
C ILE A 17 -0.85 -7.61 -3.44
N VAL A 18 0.36 -7.71 -2.88
CA VAL A 18 1.55 -7.01 -3.42
C VAL A 18 1.90 -7.49 -4.82
N LYS A 19 1.70 -8.78 -5.13
CA LYS A 19 1.87 -9.32 -6.49
C LYS A 19 0.93 -8.68 -7.52
N GLN A 20 -0.21 -8.11 -7.10
CA GLN A 20 -1.14 -7.40 -7.99
C GLN A 20 -0.66 -5.99 -8.36
N ILE A 21 0.31 -5.41 -7.63
CA ILE A 21 0.78 -4.05 -7.92
C ILE A 21 1.53 -4.06 -9.26
N PRO A 22 1.08 -3.33 -10.29
CA PRO A 22 1.75 -3.33 -11.60
C PRO A 22 3.16 -2.73 -11.53
N ARG A 23 4.01 -3.10 -12.50
CA ARG A 23 5.31 -2.45 -12.70
C ARG A 23 5.13 -0.94 -12.88
N GLY A 24 5.98 -0.14 -12.23
CA GLY A 24 5.93 1.32 -12.30
C GLY A 24 4.81 1.96 -11.49
N ARG A 25 4.12 1.18 -10.64
CA ARG A 25 3.12 1.67 -9.68
C ARG A 25 3.56 1.40 -8.26
N VAL A 26 3.06 2.23 -7.34
CA VAL A 26 3.34 2.11 -5.91
C VAL A 26 2.05 2.02 -5.10
N SER A 27 2.15 1.32 -3.97
CA SER A 27 1.14 1.28 -2.92
C SER A 27 1.75 1.69 -1.59
N THR A 28 0.93 1.84 -0.56
CA THR A 28 1.42 2.11 0.80
C THR A 28 1.04 0.99 1.75
N TYR A 29 1.80 0.87 2.84
CA TYR A 29 1.47 -0.07 3.92
C TYR A 29 0.02 0.10 4.43
N GLY A 30 -0.46 1.34 4.49
CA GLY A 30 -1.83 1.64 4.93
C GLY A 30 -2.90 1.25 3.92
N GLN A 31 -2.65 1.48 2.62
CA GLN A 31 -3.56 1.04 1.57
C GLN A 31 -3.68 -0.49 1.56
N ILE A 32 -2.56 -1.20 1.66
CA ILE A 32 -2.58 -2.68 1.73
C ILE A 32 -3.35 -3.16 2.96
N ALA A 33 -3.04 -2.62 4.15
CA ALA A 33 -3.73 -3.00 5.37
C ALA A 33 -5.24 -2.74 5.30
N SER A 34 -5.67 -1.69 4.59
CA SER A 34 -7.09 -1.34 4.47
C SER A 34 -7.92 -2.35 3.66
N MET A 35 -7.29 -3.18 2.84
CA MET A 35 -7.98 -4.23 2.07
C MET A 35 -8.18 -5.50 2.89
N ILE A 36 -7.40 -5.71 3.95
CA ILE A 36 -7.44 -6.95 4.74
C ILE A 36 -8.41 -6.76 5.92
N PRO A 37 -9.41 -7.63 6.10
CA PRO A 37 -10.29 -7.59 7.27
C PRO A 37 -9.51 -7.69 8.59
N ALA A 38 -10.00 -7.00 9.61
CA ALA A 38 -9.43 -7.13 10.96
C ALA A 38 -9.63 -8.58 11.45
N PRO A 39 -8.59 -9.22 12.04
CA PRO A 39 -8.75 -10.53 12.68
C PRO A 39 -9.80 -10.48 13.78
N ASP A 40 -10.54 -11.58 14.00
CA ASP A 40 -11.67 -11.65 14.94
C ASP A 40 -11.36 -11.13 16.36
N ASP A 41 -10.14 -11.38 16.85
CA ASP A 41 -9.70 -10.98 18.19
C ASP A 41 -9.08 -9.56 18.24
N VAL A 42 -9.23 -8.77 17.18
CA VAL A 42 -8.63 -7.43 17.05
C VAL A 42 -9.69 -6.42 16.68
N GLU A 43 -10.00 -5.53 17.63
CA GLU A 43 -10.96 -4.45 17.42
C GLU A 43 -10.58 -3.57 16.21
N PRO A 44 -11.54 -3.18 15.34
CA PRO A 44 -11.24 -2.42 14.12
C PRO A 44 -10.39 -1.15 14.33
N PRO A 45 -10.62 -0.31 15.37
CA PRO A 45 -9.76 0.85 15.61
C PRO A 45 -8.32 0.49 15.97
N GLN A 46 -8.12 -0.67 16.63
CA GLN A 46 -6.78 -1.18 16.92
C GLN A 46 -6.11 -1.69 15.64
N TYR A 47 -6.86 -2.38 14.79
CA TYR A 47 -6.38 -2.85 13.50
C TYR A 47 -5.97 -1.69 12.58
N ASP A 48 -6.77 -0.63 12.46
CA ASP A 48 -6.42 0.55 11.65
C ASP A 48 -5.05 1.16 12.04
N ARG A 49 -4.69 1.09 13.33
CA ARG A 49 -3.40 1.58 13.84
C ARG A 49 -2.23 0.60 13.62
N LEU A 50 -2.50 -0.70 13.72
CA LEU A 50 -1.46 -1.74 13.72
C LEU A 50 -1.25 -2.40 12.35
N GLY A 51 -2.31 -2.57 11.56
CA GLY A 51 -2.30 -3.19 10.24
C GLY A 51 -1.17 -2.67 9.34
N PRO A 52 -0.96 -1.35 9.17
CA PRO A 52 0.14 -0.84 8.36
C PRO A 52 1.53 -1.29 8.87
N ARG A 53 1.69 -1.44 10.20
CA ARG A 53 2.94 -1.95 10.79
C ARG A 53 3.09 -3.45 10.53
N TRP A 54 2.01 -4.21 10.59
CA TRP A 54 2.00 -5.63 10.25
C TRP A 54 2.33 -5.86 8.78
N VAL A 55 1.82 -5.04 7.86
CA VAL A 55 2.23 -5.08 6.45
C VAL A 55 3.73 -4.78 6.32
N GLY A 56 4.26 -3.82 7.07
CA GLY A 56 5.70 -3.56 7.12
C GLY A 56 6.52 -4.78 7.58
N GLN A 57 6.03 -5.51 8.59
CA GLN A 57 6.64 -6.77 9.05
C GLN A 57 6.55 -7.86 7.97
N ALA A 58 5.41 -7.99 7.29
CA ALA A 58 5.22 -8.93 6.19
C ALA A 58 6.18 -8.65 5.01
N MET A 59 6.43 -7.38 4.69
CA MET A 59 7.41 -6.98 3.67
C MET A 59 8.84 -7.28 4.08
N ALA A 60 9.17 -7.22 5.38
CA ALA A 60 10.48 -7.62 5.89
C ALA A 60 10.68 -9.15 5.90
N ALA A 61 9.59 -9.92 5.82
CA ALA A 61 9.59 -11.38 5.86
C ALA A 61 9.43 -12.05 4.48
N VAL A 62 9.55 -11.27 3.39
CA VAL A 62 9.40 -11.78 2.02
C VAL A 62 10.39 -12.93 1.75
N PRO A 63 9.92 -14.11 1.30
CA PRO A 63 10.76 -15.29 1.15
C PRO A 63 11.65 -15.26 -0.10
N ASP A 64 11.22 -14.59 -1.16
CA ASP A 64 11.90 -14.56 -2.45
C ASP A 64 11.52 -13.33 -3.30
N ASP A 65 12.24 -13.13 -4.41
CA ASP A 65 12.10 -11.98 -5.29
C ASP A 65 10.85 -12.02 -6.22
N SER A 66 9.99 -13.05 -6.13
CA SER A 66 8.72 -13.09 -6.89
C SER A 66 7.70 -12.08 -6.37
N ILE A 67 7.87 -11.61 -5.14
CA ILE A 67 7.01 -10.60 -4.51
C ILE A 67 7.66 -9.23 -4.75
N PRO A 68 6.98 -8.29 -5.45
CA PRO A 68 7.55 -6.98 -5.78
C PRO A 68 7.53 -6.01 -4.58
N TRP A 69 8.20 -6.38 -3.50
CA TRP A 69 8.25 -5.68 -2.22
C TRP A 69 8.69 -4.21 -2.34
N GLN A 70 9.49 -3.89 -3.36
CA GLN A 70 9.95 -2.53 -3.62
C GLN A 70 8.80 -1.55 -3.88
N ARG A 71 7.64 -2.03 -4.35
CA ARG A 71 6.47 -1.22 -4.72
C ARG A 71 5.65 -0.73 -3.52
N VAL A 72 6.01 -1.13 -2.30
CA VAL A 72 5.32 -0.72 -1.06
C VAL A 72 6.16 0.32 -0.32
N ILE A 73 5.64 1.55 -0.23
CA ILE A 73 6.30 2.71 0.37
C ILE A 73 5.49 3.28 1.54
N ASN A 74 6.01 4.31 2.23
CA ASN A 74 5.29 4.93 3.34
C ASN A 74 4.16 5.85 2.84
N SER A 75 3.28 6.27 3.75
CA SER A 75 2.14 7.15 3.43
C SER A 75 2.52 8.57 3.00
N LYS A 76 3.79 8.97 3.15
CA LYS A 76 4.32 10.26 2.69
C LYS A 76 4.86 10.20 1.26
N GLY A 77 4.81 9.04 0.61
CA GLY A 77 5.40 8.81 -0.70
C GLY A 77 6.91 8.59 -0.65
N GLU A 78 7.48 8.32 0.52
CA GLU A 78 8.92 8.15 0.72
C GLU A 78 9.27 6.66 0.92
N ILE A 79 10.48 6.28 0.52
CA ILE A 79 11.07 5.00 0.93
C ILE A 79 11.38 5.07 2.43
N SER A 80 10.90 4.10 3.20
CA SER A 80 11.20 4.03 4.63
C SER A 80 12.68 3.76 4.86
N GLU A 81 13.29 4.45 5.83
CA GLU A 81 14.69 4.24 6.20
C GLU A 81 14.92 2.83 6.75
N ARG A 82 15.69 2.02 6.01
CA ARG A 82 16.06 0.64 6.34
C ARG A 82 17.27 0.21 5.51
N PRO A 83 17.99 -0.87 5.87
CA PRO A 83 19.17 -1.33 5.12
C PRO A 83 18.94 -1.52 3.62
N MET A 84 17.72 -1.89 3.22
CA MET A 84 17.33 -2.13 1.82
C MET A 84 16.83 -0.87 1.07
N ALA A 85 16.88 0.32 1.67
CA ALA A 85 16.30 1.54 1.08
C ALA A 85 16.93 1.92 -0.27
N ALA A 86 18.26 1.80 -0.39
CA ALA A 86 18.97 2.09 -1.65
C ALA A 86 18.57 1.12 -2.77
N GLU A 87 18.46 -0.18 -2.45
CA GLU A 87 18.03 -1.19 -3.41
C GLU A 87 16.56 -1.00 -3.81
N GLN A 88 15.70 -0.66 -2.85
CA GLN A 88 14.31 -0.33 -3.12
C GLN A 88 14.19 0.80 -4.13
N ARG A 89 14.97 1.88 -3.92
CA ARG A 89 15.02 3.02 -4.83
C ARG A 89 15.46 2.61 -6.22
N ARG A 90 16.59 1.90 -6.31
CA ARG A 90 17.14 1.43 -7.59
C ARG A 90 16.13 0.59 -8.37
N ARG A 91 15.42 -0.32 -7.70
CA ARG A 91 14.38 -1.15 -8.34
C ARG A 91 13.20 -0.30 -8.83
N LEU A 92 12.72 0.65 -8.02
CA LEU A 92 11.63 1.55 -8.41
C LEU A 92 12.01 2.45 -9.60
N GLU A 93 13.20 3.04 -9.58
CA GLU A 93 13.72 3.85 -10.68
C GLU A 93 13.88 3.01 -11.97
N ALA A 94 14.33 1.76 -11.86
CA ALA A 94 14.38 0.83 -13.00
C ALA A 94 12.98 0.51 -13.56
N GLU A 95 11.92 0.62 -12.75
CA GLU A 95 10.53 0.52 -13.18
C GLU A 95 9.95 1.82 -13.74
N GLY A 96 10.73 2.90 -13.77
CA GLY A 96 10.32 4.21 -14.27
C GLY A 96 9.69 5.13 -13.22
N VAL A 97 9.75 4.77 -11.92
CA VAL A 97 9.26 5.64 -10.84
C VAL A 97 10.29 6.73 -10.56
N VAL A 98 9.85 7.98 -10.66
CA VAL A 98 10.68 9.16 -10.38
C VAL A 98 10.39 9.69 -8.98
N PHE A 99 11.45 10.13 -8.30
CA PHE A 99 11.39 10.81 -7.02
C PHE A 99 11.68 12.30 -7.19
N ASP A 100 10.96 13.14 -6.45
CA ASP A 100 11.22 14.58 -6.40
C ASP A 100 12.49 14.93 -5.61
N GLU A 101 12.81 16.23 -5.52
CA GLU A 101 13.95 16.74 -4.77
C GLU A 101 13.88 16.43 -3.26
N SER A 102 12.69 16.16 -2.73
CA SER A 102 12.44 15.74 -1.35
C SER A 102 12.42 14.21 -1.18
N ASN A 103 12.81 13.45 -2.21
CA ASN A 103 12.79 11.99 -2.25
C ASN A 103 11.38 11.37 -2.10
N ARG A 104 10.36 12.03 -2.66
CA ARG A 104 8.97 11.56 -2.66
C ARG A 104 8.49 11.16 -4.04
N VAL A 105 7.63 10.15 -4.07
CA VAL A 105 6.85 9.74 -5.24
C VAL A 105 5.55 10.54 -5.30
N ASP A 106 5.22 11.06 -6.48
CA ASP A 106 3.91 11.67 -6.72
C ASP A 106 2.82 10.60 -6.86
N PHE A 107 1.91 10.52 -5.88
CA PHE A 107 0.78 9.59 -5.92
C PHE A 107 -0.22 9.88 -7.04
N ASN A 108 -0.31 11.11 -7.54
CA ASN A 108 -1.17 11.39 -8.70
C ASN A 108 -0.68 10.67 -9.96
N VAL A 109 0.63 10.47 -10.06
CA VAL A 109 1.26 9.80 -11.21
C VAL A 109 1.37 8.30 -10.98
N TYR A 110 1.87 7.87 -9.82
CA TYR A 110 2.32 6.49 -9.61
C TYR A 110 1.42 5.65 -8.68
N ALA A 111 0.43 6.23 -8.00
CA ALA A 111 -0.42 5.44 -7.11
C ALA A 111 -1.15 4.35 -7.86
N TRP A 112 -1.14 3.15 -7.28
CA TRP A 112 -1.98 2.04 -7.65
C TRP A 112 -3.37 2.21 -7.01
N ASP A 113 -4.41 2.01 -7.80
CA ASP A 113 -5.81 2.15 -7.37
C ASP A 113 -6.34 0.88 -6.67
N GLY A 114 -5.61 -0.24 -6.76
CA GLY A 114 -6.01 -1.54 -6.21
C GLY A 114 -6.17 -2.64 -7.26
N PRO A 115 -6.40 -3.89 -6.81
CA PRO A 115 -6.84 -4.97 -7.69
C PRO A 115 -8.26 -4.67 -8.20
N ASP A 116 -8.68 -5.37 -9.24
CA ASP A 116 -10.08 -5.31 -9.66
C ASP A 116 -11.02 -5.90 -8.59
N ALA A 117 -12.29 -5.49 -8.63
CA ALA A 117 -13.28 -5.89 -7.64
C ALA A 117 -13.57 -7.41 -7.65
N ALA A 118 -13.43 -8.09 -8.80
CA ALA A 118 -13.65 -9.52 -8.88
C ALA A 118 -12.56 -10.28 -8.13
N TRP A 119 -11.30 -9.86 -8.28
CA TRP A 119 -10.18 -10.41 -7.53
C TRP A 119 -10.33 -10.17 -6.02
N LEU A 120 -10.71 -8.96 -5.59
CA LEU A 120 -10.94 -8.65 -4.17
C LEU A 120 -12.03 -9.55 -3.57
N ASN A 121 -13.18 -9.67 -4.25
CA ASN A 121 -14.28 -10.52 -3.80
C ASN A 121 -13.89 -12.00 -3.73
N ALA A 122 -13.07 -12.48 -4.68
CA ALA A 122 -12.61 -13.87 -4.69
C ALA A 122 -11.62 -14.21 -3.55
N HIS A 123 -11.06 -13.20 -2.88
CA HIS A 123 -10.10 -13.36 -1.77
C HIS A 123 -10.65 -12.83 -0.44
N ASP A 124 -11.94 -12.51 -0.36
CA ASP A 124 -12.59 -11.94 0.85
C ASP A 124 -11.92 -10.64 1.35
N LEU A 125 -11.50 -9.77 0.42
CA LEU A 125 -10.83 -8.50 0.70
C LEU A 125 -11.74 -7.29 0.47
N PHE A 126 -11.47 -6.21 1.20
CA PHE A 126 -12.15 -4.93 1.07
C PHE A 126 -11.56 -4.05 -0.04
N PRO A 127 -12.34 -3.10 -0.59
CA PRO A 127 -11.82 -2.06 -1.47
C PRO A 127 -10.72 -1.23 -0.80
N PRO A 128 -9.64 -0.87 -1.52
CA PRO A 128 -8.55 -0.09 -0.94
C PRO A 128 -8.96 1.34 -0.62
N LYS A 129 -8.39 1.88 0.46
CA LYS A 129 -8.41 3.34 0.70
C LYS A 129 -7.61 4.05 -0.42
N PRO A 130 -8.17 5.09 -1.08
CA PRO A 130 -7.49 5.77 -2.17
C PRO A 130 -6.27 6.55 -1.66
N LEU A 131 -5.20 6.56 -2.46
CA LEU A 131 -3.98 7.33 -2.18
C LEU A 131 -3.99 8.73 -2.79
N ARG A 132 -4.74 8.93 -3.88
CA ARG A 132 -4.90 10.24 -4.50
C ARG A 132 -5.82 11.09 -3.63
N LYS A 133 -5.43 12.33 -3.39
CA LYS A 133 -6.33 13.34 -2.83
C LYS A 133 -7.32 13.72 -3.92
N LYS A 134 -8.60 13.86 -3.60
CA LYS A 134 -9.54 14.53 -4.51
C LYS A 134 -9.04 15.96 -4.71
N SER A 135 -8.92 16.41 -5.95
CA SER A 135 -8.60 17.81 -6.24
C SER A 135 -9.75 18.69 -5.74
N THR A 136 -9.41 19.75 -5.01
CA THR A 136 -10.34 20.73 -4.44
C THR A 136 -11.13 21.52 -5.51
N ASP A 137 -10.90 21.28 -6.81
CA ASP A 137 -11.54 22.02 -7.90
C ASP A 137 -12.98 21.55 -8.21
N GLU A 138 -13.36 20.31 -7.86
CA GLU A 138 -14.72 19.81 -8.09
C GLU A 138 -15.78 20.44 -7.16
N ASP A 139 -15.37 21.00 -6.02
CA ASP A 139 -16.29 21.65 -5.06
C ASP A 139 -16.68 23.08 -5.49
N ASN A 140 -15.90 23.73 -6.35
CA ASN A 140 -16.14 25.13 -6.77
C ASN A 140 -17.07 25.26 -7.98
N GLU A 141 -17.19 24.26 -8.86
CA GLU A 141 -18.13 24.32 -9.98
C GLU A 141 -19.59 24.20 -9.52
N GLN A 142 -19.86 23.40 -8.48
CA GLN A 142 -21.21 23.27 -7.90
C GLN A 142 -21.68 24.52 -7.12
N LEU A 143 -20.77 25.36 -6.64
CA LEU A 143 -21.10 26.60 -5.93
C LEU A 143 -21.30 27.81 -6.85
N SER A 144 -21.03 27.68 -8.15
CA SER A 144 -21.25 28.74 -9.14
C SER A 144 -22.61 28.67 -9.86
N LEU A 145 -23.35 27.58 -9.63
CA LEU A 145 -24.66 27.29 -10.26
C LEU A 145 -25.86 27.58 -9.34
N PHE A 146 -25.63 28.22 -8.20
CA PHE A 146 -26.68 28.70 -7.28
C PHE A 146 -26.50 30.17 -6.95
#